data_AF-A0A660V8K8-F1
#
_entry.id   AF-A0A660V8K8-F1
#
_cell.length_a   1.000
_cell.length_b   1.000
_cell.length_c   1.000
_cell.angle_alpha   90.00
_cell.angle_beta   90.00
_cell.angle_gamma   90.00
#
_symmetry.space_group_name_H-M   'P 1'
#
loop_
_entity.id
_entity.type
_entity.pdbx_description
1 polymer ?
#
loop_
_entity_poly.entity_id
_entity_poly.type
_entity_poly.pdbx_seq_one_letter_code
_entity_poly.pdbx_strand_id
1 'polypeptide(L)'
;MNKARTDAVDLNVLAEQPPAVPESFRNCEFVFLANTAPSLQMKLLDPLAHRSFVAADTMNLWIETASEDLKQLLQRIDLLILNDGEAKLLTGQHNLVSAAKSILDMGPRFVVIKKGEHGSMLYDAAGNIFLLPAYPTAVVIDPTGAGDSFAGGMMGHLSQSGTVDVISLRNAMVYGTVMASFTIGDFSIHGIKTATREMIDERFDRLRKITQF
;
A
#
# COMPACT_ATOMS: atom_id res chain seq x y z
N MET A 1 4.18 -9.86 18.26
CA MET A 1 5.46 -10.49 17.90
C MET A 1 5.65 -10.30 16.39
N ASN A 2 5.63 -9.04 15.91
CA ASN A 2 5.19 -8.71 14.53
C ASN A 2 6.21 -7.86 13.75
N LYS A 3 7.50 -7.95 14.08
CA LYS A 3 8.54 -7.28 13.26
C LYS A 3 9.14 -8.31 12.31
N ALA A 4 9.00 -8.05 11.02
CA ALA A 4 9.78 -8.76 10.01
C ALA A 4 11.27 -8.50 10.28
N ARG A 5 12.08 -9.56 10.27
CA ARG A 5 13.52 -9.49 10.37
C ARG A 5 14.09 -9.80 9.00
N THR A 6 14.87 -8.87 8.46
CA THR A 6 15.61 -9.07 7.21
C THR A 6 16.95 -9.68 7.55
N ASP A 7 17.19 -10.94 7.15
CA ASP A 7 18.47 -11.62 7.41
C ASP A 7 19.52 -11.31 6.32
N ALA A 8 19.08 -11.16 5.07
CA ALA A 8 19.91 -10.74 3.93
C ALA A 8 19.03 -10.05 2.88
N VAL A 9 19.62 -9.19 2.06
CA VAL A 9 18.96 -8.57 0.89
C VAL A 9 19.82 -8.82 -0.34
N ASP A 10 19.30 -9.63 -1.26
CA ASP A 10 19.85 -9.79 -2.59
C ASP A 10 18.97 -9.01 -3.58
N LEU A 11 19.47 -7.86 -4.03
CA LEU A 11 18.71 -6.96 -4.88
C LEU A 11 18.34 -7.60 -6.23
N ASN A 12 19.18 -8.51 -6.76
CA ASN A 12 18.93 -9.23 -8.02
C ASN A 12 18.45 -8.27 -9.14
N VAL A 13 17.29 -8.55 -9.75
CA VAL A 13 16.66 -7.72 -10.79
C VAL A 13 16.41 -6.27 -10.37
N LEU A 14 16.37 -5.96 -9.07
CA LEU A 14 16.21 -4.60 -8.55
C LEU A 14 17.53 -3.81 -8.52
N ALA A 15 18.68 -4.47 -8.69
CA ALA A 15 19.98 -3.80 -8.89
C ALA A 15 20.22 -3.43 -10.36
N GLU A 16 19.47 -4.02 -11.29
CA GLU A 16 19.58 -3.75 -12.71
C GLU A 16 18.90 -2.43 -13.08
N GLN A 17 19.31 -1.82 -14.20
CA GLN A 17 18.53 -0.71 -14.75
C GLN A 17 17.17 -1.22 -15.21
N PRO A 18 16.08 -0.50 -14.89
CA PRO A 18 14.76 -0.90 -15.34
C PRO A 18 14.68 -0.85 -16.86
N PRO A 19 13.87 -1.70 -17.49
CA PRO A 19 13.48 -1.47 -18.87
C PRO A 19 12.77 -0.12 -19.00
N ALA A 20 12.89 0.51 -20.16
CA ALA A 20 12.12 1.71 -20.45
C ALA A 20 10.61 1.40 -20.40
N VAL A 21 9.83 2.32 -19.83
CA VAL A 21 8.37 2.19 -19.81
C VAL A 21 7.84 2.20 -21.25
N PRO A 22 7.12 1.15 -21.70
CA PRO A 22 6.57 1.08 -23.05
C PRO A 22 5.62 2.25 -23.33
N GLU A 23 5.57 2.70 -24.58
CA GLU A 23 4.68 3.80 -24.99
C GLU A 23 3.21 3.54 -24.62
N SER A 24 2.77 2.29 -24.76
CA SER A 24 1.41 1.86 -24.42
C SER A 24 1.04 2.06 -22.95
N PHE A 25 2.02 2.18 -22.05
CA PHE A 25 1.80 2.34 -20.61
C PHE A 25 1.92 3.81 -20.15
N ARG A 26 2.30 4.74 -21.04
CA ARG A 26 2.51 6.15 -20.66
C ARG A 26 1.23 6.92 -20.33
N ASN A 27 0.08 6.39 -20.78
CA ASN A 27 -1.24 6.96 -20.53
C ASN A 27 -1.94 6.32 -19.32
N CYS A 28 -1.21 5.63 -18.44
CA CYS A 28 -1.79 5.05 -17.23
C CYS A 28 -2.16 6.14 -16.22
N GLU A 29 -3.46 6.24 -15.91
CA GLU A 29 -3.99 7.23 -14.96
C GLU A 29 -3.72 6.87 -13.50
N PHE A 30 -3.74 5.57 -13.16
CA PHE A 30 -3.48 5.06 -11.82
C PHE A 30 -2.15 4.31 -11.80
N VAL A 31 -1.22 4.78 -10.98
CA VAL A 31 0.14 4.24 -10.91
C VAL A 31 0.39 3.73 -9.50
N PHE A 32 0.88 2.49 -9.40
CA PHE A 32 1.39 1.95 -8.15
C PHE A 32 2.90 1.71 -8.28
N LEU A 33 3.67 2.49 -7.54
CA LEU A 33 5.12 2.34 -7.43
C LEU A 33 5.40 1.34 -6.32
N ALA A 34 5.41 0.05 -6.67
CA ALA A 34 5.73 -1.02 -5.73
C ALA A 34 7.16 -0.89 -5.19
N ASN A 35 7.39 -1.49 -4.02
CA ASN A 35 8.61 -1.36 -3.24
C ASN A 35 9.86 -1.68 -4.07
N THR A 36 10.67 -0.66 -4.29
CA THR A 36 12.02 -0.74 -4.84
C THR A 36 12.77 0.54 -4.45
N ALA A 37 14.01 0.70 -4.90
CA ALA A 37 14.81 1.89 -4.61
C ALA A 37 14.02 3.17 -4.99
N PRO A 38 13.92 4.20 -4.13
CA PRO A 38 13.10 5.38 -4.44
C PRO A 38 13.55 6.13 -5.70
N SER A 39 14.85 6.16 -5.99
CA SER A 39 15.38 6.70 -7.24
C SER A 39 14.90 5.93 -8.47
N LEU A 40 14.70 4.62 -8.34
CA LEU A 40 14.12 3.79 -9.40
C LEU A 40 12.62 4.04 -9.55
N GLN A 41 11.88 4.15 -8.44
CA GLN A 41 10.45 4.52 -8.45
C GLN A 41 10.25 5.87 -9.17
N MET A 42 11.10 6.86 -8.90
CA MET A 42 11.06 8.15 -9.59
C MET A 42 11.36 8.04 -11.10
N LYS A 43 12.37 7.26 -11.50
CA LYS A 43 12.68 7.02 -12.93
C LYS A 43 11.53 6.36 -13.69
N LEU A 44 10.82 5.42 -13.06
CA LEU A 44 9.65 4.78 -13.65
C LEU A 44 8.45 5.73 -13.73
N LEU A 45 8.38 6.70 -12.83
CA LEU A 45 7.33 7.72 -12.80
C LEU A 45 7.54 8.85 -13.83
N ASP A 46 8.79 9.24 -14.10
CA ASP A 46 9.14 10.34 -15.02
C ASP A 46 8.45 10.31 -16.39
N PRO A 47 8.36 9.18 -17.12
CA PRO A 47 7.71 9.13 -18.43
C PRO A 47 6.17 9.16 -18.37
N LEU A 48 5.57 9.08 -17.18
CA LEU A 48 4.11 9.00 -16.98
C LEU A 48 3.51 10.40 -16.78
N ALA A 49 3.37 11.14 -17.88
CA ALA A 49 2.89 12.53 -17.85
C ALA A 49 1.40 12.68 -17.53
N HIS A 50 0.58 11.68 -17.86
CA HIS A 50 -0.89 11.73 -17.72
C HIS A 50 -1.37 10.83 -16.58
N ARG A 51 -1.19 11.30 -15.35
CA ARG A 51 -1.52 10.57 -14.12
C ARG A 51 -2.58 11.29 -13.29
N SER A 52 -3.59 10.53 -12.87
CA SER A 52 -4.67 10.97 -11.99
C SER A 52 -4.36 10.65 -10.52
N PHE A 53 -3.64 9.56 -10.26
CA PHE A 53 -3.31 9.14 -8.90
C PHE A 53 -2.06 8.26 -8.85
N VAL A 54 -1.15 8.57 -7.94
CA VAL A 54 0.07 7.78 -7.70
C VAL A 54 0.15 7.32 -6.27
N ALA A 55 0.12 6.01 -6.08
CA ALA A 55 0.44 5.38 -4.82
C ALA A 55 1.85 4.78 -4.85
N ALA A 56 2.50 4.72 -3.70
CA ALA A 56 3.75 3.98 -3.53
C ALA A 56 3.75 3.24 -2.20
N ASP A 57 4.54 2.17 -2.13
CA ASP A 57 5.03 1.63 -0.86
C ASP A 57 6.56 1.61 -0.84
N THR A 58 7.09 1.31 0.35
CA THR A 58 8.52 1.29 0.63
C THR A 58 8.82 0.23 1.69
N MET A 59 10.07 0.12 2.12
CA MET A 59 10.49 -0.78 3.19
C MET A 59 11.54 -0.12 4.08
N ASN A 60 11.78 -0.72 5.25
CA ASN A 60 12.81 -0.30 6.21
C ASN A 60 14.18 -0.03 5.55
N LEU A 61 14.64 -0.89 4.64
CA LEU A 61 15.91 -0.72 3.95
C LEU A 61 16.03 0.65 3.27
N TRP A 62 15.03 1.06 2.50
CA TRP A 62 15.08 2.33 1.77
C TRP A 62 14.88 3.54 2.69
N ILE A 63 14.11 3.38 3.77
CA ILE A 63 13.98 4.41 4.80
C ILE A 63 15.34 4.68 5.46
N GLU A 64 16.13 3.64 5.72
CA GLU A 64 17.43 3.74 6.39
C GLU A 64 18.58 4.13 5.44
N THR A 65 18.57 3.63 4.20
CA THR A 65 19.73 3.74 3.29
C THR A 65 19.55 4.77 2.18
N ALA A 66 18.32 5.17 1.87
CA ALA A 66 17.98 6.05 0.75
C ALA A 66 16.97 7.14 1.16
N SER A 67 17.10 7.67 2.39
CA SER A 67 16.13 8.60 2.98
C SER A 67 15.91 9.87 2.16
N GLU A 68 16.94 10.42 1.53
CA GLU A 68 16.84 11.64 0.74
C GLU A 68 16.10 11.41 -0.59
N ASP A 69 16.35 10.27 -1.25
CA ASP A 69 15.59 9.89 -2.44
C ASP A 69 14.14 9.56 -2.09
N LEU A 70 13.90 8.94 -0.93
CA LEU A 70 12.56 8.66 -0.44
C LEU A 70 11.79 9.97 -0.21
N LYS A 71 12.36 10.96 0.48
CA LYS A 71 11.73 12.28 0.67
C LYS A 71 11.40 12.96 -0.67
N GLN A 72 12.28 12.85 -1.66
CA GLN A 72 12.01 13.37 -3.01
C GLN A 72 10.84 12.65 -3.68
N LEU A 73 10.76 11.32 -3.55
CA LEU A 73 9.63 10.54 -4.05
C LEU A 73 8.32 10.94 -3.36
N LEU A 74 8.33 11.17 -2.04
CA LEU A 74 7.14 11.54 -1.27
C LEU A 74 6.49 12.83 -1.79
N GLN A 75 7.28 13.79 -2.28
CA GLN A 75 6.80 15.02 -2.93
C GLN A 75 6.13 14.79 -4.29
N ARG A 76 6.22 13.57 -4.84
CA ARG A 76 5.75 13.22 -6.18
C ARG A 76 4.61 12.22 -6.21
N ILE A 77 4.12 11.75 -5.05
CA ILE A 77 3.05 10.76 -4.95
C ILE A 77 1.83 11.32 -4.21
N ASP A 78 0.66 10.73 -4.44
CA ASP A 78 -0.57 11.10 -3.75
C ASP A 78 -0.78 10.28 -2.46
N LEU A 79 -0.37 9.01 -2.47
CA LEU A 79 -0.61 8.07 -1.38
C LEU A 79 0.63 7.25 -1.05
N LEU A 80 1.03 7.25 0.22
CA LEU A 80 2.02 6.32 0.74
C LEU A 80 1.34 5.19 1.54
N ILE A 81 1.69 3.94 1.24
CA ILE A 81 1.23 2.75 1.96
C ILE A 81 2.43 2.14 2.68
N LEU A 82 2.32 1.94 4.00
CA LEU A 82 3.40 1.38 4.80
C LEU A 82 2.86 0.69 6.05
N ASN A 83 3.71 -0.04 6.76
CA ASN A 83 3.35 -0.61 8.07
C ASN A 83 3.65 0.36 9.23
N ASP A 84 3.14 0.04 10.42
CA ASP A 84 3.28 0.88 11.60
C ASP A 84 4.74 1.01 12.09
N GLY A 85 5.57 -0.01 11.87
CA GLY A 85 7.00 0.02 12.14
C GLY A 85 7.75 0.97 11.21
N GLU A 86 7.48 0.90 9.91
CA GLU A 86 8.00 1.80 8.88
C GLU A 86 7.57 3.24 9.14
N ALA A 87 6.33 3.47 9.58
CA ALA A 87 5.83 4.81 9.85
C ALA A 87 6.57 5.47 11.02
N LYS A 88 6.81 4.68 12.07
CA LYS A 88 7.62 5.11 13.22
C LYS A 88 9.08 5.34 12.83
N LEU A 89 9.64 4.46 11.99
CA LEU A 89 11.02 4.55 11.52
C LEU A 89 11.25 5.80 10.66
N LEU A 90 10.35 6.06 9.70
CA LEU A 90 10.44 7.19 8.78
C LEU A 90 10.31 8.55 9.48
N THR A 91 9.50 8.62 10.54
CA THR A 91 9.13 9.90 11.17
C THR A 91 9.78 10.13 12.53
N GLY A 92 10.30 9.09 13.16
CA GLY A 92 10.71 9.10 14.58
C GLY A 92 9.53 9.22 15.56
N GLN A 93 8.28 9.24 15.10
CA GLN A 93 7.09 9.40 15.94
C GLN A 93 6.57 8.06 16.42
N HIS A 94 6.33 7.91 17.72
CA HIS A 94 5.73 6.68 18.28
C HIS A 94 4.21 6.59 18.06
N ASN A 95 3.52 7.73 18.08
CA ASN A 95 2.08 7.81 17.88
C ASN A 95 1.76 7.80 16.37
N LEU A 96 0.86 6.92 15.94
CA LEU A 96 0.54 6.76 14.52
C LEU A 96 -0.18 7.95 13.89
N VAL A 97 -0.97 8.70 14.66
CA VAL A 97 -1.60 9.93 14.17
C VAL A 97 -0.54 11.01 13.94
N SER A 98 0.40 11.16 14.88
CA SER A 98 1.55 12.07 14.73
C SER A 98 2.46 11.65 13.57
N ALA A 99 2.72 10.34 13.41
CA ALA A 99 3.49 9.80 12.29
C ALA A 99 2.79 10.07 10.95
N ALA A 100 1.50 9.78 10.85
CA ALA A 100 0.71 10.04 9.65
C ALA A 100 0.77 11.52 9.25
N LYS A 101 0.54 12.44 10.20
CA LYS A 101 0.66 13.88 9.94
C LYS A 101 2.05 14.26 9.43
N SER A 102 3.10 13.77 10.09
CA SER A 102 4.47 14.03 9.66
C SER A 102 4.78 13.51 8.27
N ILE A 103 4.18 12.38 7.85
CA ILE A 103 4.34 11.84 6.49
C ILE A 103 3.64 12.75 5.48
N LEU A 104 2.42 13.22 5.79
CA LEU A 104 1.69 14.12 4.89
C LEU A 104 2.41 15.46 4.72
N ASP A 105 3.07 15.96 5.77
CA ASP A 105 3.95 17.14 5.70
C ASP A 105 5.16 16.93 4.77
N MET A 106 5.51 15.67 4.44
CA MET A 106 6.55 15.32 3.47
C MET A 106 6.06 15.24 2.02
N GLY A 107 4.78 15.50 1.72
CA GLY A 107 4.27 15.61 0.34
C GLY A 107 2.96 14.87 0.04
N PRO A 108 2.78 13.59 0.41
CA PRO A 108 1.60 12.83 0.05
C PRO A 108 0.31 13.45 0.59
N ARG A 109 -0.78 13.31 -0.16
CA ARG A 109 -2.13 13.78 0.25
C ARG A 109 -2.83 12.78 1.16
N PHE A 110 -2.44 11.52 1.08
CA PHE A 110 -2.98 10.41 1.82
C PHE A 110 -1.86 9.51 2.35
N VAL A 111 -2.11 8.86 3.47
CA VAL A 111 -1.25 7.81 3.99
C VAL A 111 -2.10 6.66 4.53
N VAL A 112 -1.72 5.44 4.18
CA VAL A 112 -2.29 4.21 4.77
C VAL A 112 -1.23 3.53 5.62
N ILE A 113 -1.53 3.39 6.92
CA ILE A 113 -0.68 2.68 7.88
C ILE A 113 -1.33 1.33 8.20
N LYS A 114 -0.69 0.26 7.75
CA LYS A 114 -1.05 -1.14 8.04
C LYS A 114 -0.50 -1.54 9.42
N LYS A 115 -1.32 -2.21 10.23
CA LYS A 115 -0.98 -2.66 11.59
C LYS A 115 -1.09 -4.19 11.72
N GLY A 116 -0.79 -4.93 10.65
CA GLY A 116 -0.94 -6.39 10.60
C GLY A 116 -2.33 -6.84 11.06
N GLU A 117 -2.36 -7.70 12.08
CA GLU A 117 -3.59 -8.25 12.68
C GLU A 117 -4.51 -7.23 13.35
N HIS A 118 -4.08 -5.97 13.51
CA HIS A 118 -4.89 -4.88 14.08
C HIS A 118 -5.56 -3.98 13.02
N GLY A 119 -5.46 -4.33 11.73
CA GLY A 119 -6.11 -3.64 10.63
C GLY A 119 -5.28 -2.49 10.07
N SER A 120 -5.95 -1.48 9.51
CA SER A 120 -5.30 -0.35 8.84
C SER A 120 -5.94 0.99 9.21
N MET A 121 -5.18 2.06 8.98
CA MET A 121 -5.62 3.43 9.15
C MET A 121 -5.33 4.20 7.87
N LEU A 122 -6.36 4.83 7.29
CA LEU A 122 -6.23 5.84 6.26
C LEU A 122 -6.30 7.22 6.92
N TYR A 123 -5.35 8.09 6.56
CA TYR A 123 -5.29 9.47 7.01
C TYR A 123 -5.13 10.38 5.79
N ASP A 124 -5.90 11.48 5.74
CA ASP A 124 -5.80 12.47 4.66
C ASP A 124 -5.25 13.83 5.14
N ALA A 125 -4.82 14.66 4.19
CA ALA A 125 -4.32 16.01 4.45
C ALA A 125 -5.35 16.96 5.09
N ALA A 126 -6.65 16.62 5.05
CA ALA A 126 -7.71 17.38 5.71
C ALA A 126 -7.88 16.98 7.20
N GLY A 127 -7.12 16.00 7.69
CA GLY A 127 -7.18 15.51 9.06
C GLY A 127 -8.24 14.44 9.30
N ASN A 128 -8.90 13.93 8.25
CA ASN A 128 -9.85 12.85 8.40
C ASN A 128 -9.11 11.53 8.62
N ILE A 129 -9.68 10.70 9.49
CA ILE A 129 -9.15 9.37 9.83
C ILE A 129 -10.23 8.34 9.53
N PHE A 130 -9.85 7.29 8.81
CA PHE A 130 -10.67 6.10 8.69
C PHE A 130 -9.90 4.89 9.21
N LEU A 131 -10.49 4.23 10.20
CA LEU A 131 -9.93 3.04 10.83
C LEU A 131 -10.72 1.82 10.36
N LEU A 132 -10.01 0.81 9.87
CA LEU A 132 -10.60 -0.46 9.48
C LEU A 132 -9.91 -1.58 10.26
N PRO A 133 -10.65 -2.36 11.07
CA PRO A 133 -10.14 -3.58 11.67
C PRO A 133 -9.60 -4.57 10.63
N ALA A 134 -8.71 -5.46 11.06
CA ALA A 134 -8.28 -6.56 10.21
C ALA A 134 -9.47 -7.48 9.89
N TYR A 135 -9.39 -8.17 8.75
CA TYR A 135 -10.35 -9.24 8.46
C TYR A 135 -10.24 -10.32 9.55
N PRO A 136 -11.36 -10.78 10.16
CA PRO A 136 -11.31 -11.81 11.19
C PRO A 136 -10.93 -13.16 10.58
N THR A 137 -9.66 -13.49 10.69
CA THR A 137 -9.07 -14.73 10.18
C THR A 137 -8.65 -15.59 11.36
N ALA A 138 -9.21 -16.79 11.47
CA ALA A 138 -8.91 -17.70 12.57
C ALA A 138 -7.51 -18.34 12.47
N VAL A 139 -7.01 -18.54 11.24
CA VAL A 139 -5.71 -19.16 10.95
C VAL A 139 -4.99 -18.37 9.87
N VAL A 140 -3.78 -17.92 10.17
CA VAL A 140 -2.86 -17.32 9.20
C VAL A 140 -1.88 -18.41 8.75
N ILE A 141 -1.87 -18.72 7.45
CA ILE A 141 -1.02 -19.77 6.86
C ILE A 141 0.32 -19.16 6.41
N ASP A 142 0.28 -18.13 5.58
CA ASP A 142 1.48 -17.46 5.05
C ASP A 142 1.25 -15.95 4.93
N PRO A 143 1.91 -15.09 5.74
CA PRO A 143 1.72 -13.64 5.69
C PRO A 143 2.44 -12.98 4.50
N THR A 144 3.24 -13.72 3.74
CA THR A 144 4.05 -13.19 2.64
C THR A 144 3.15 -12.61 1.54
N GLY A 145 3.44 -11.40 1.09
CA GLY A 145 2.64 -10.73 0.05
C GLY A 145 1.31 -10.14 0.54
N ALA A 146 0.98 -10.23 1.83
CA ALA A 146 -0.23 -9.61 2.38
C ALA A 146 -0.23 -8.07 2.17
N GLY A 147 0.95 -7.45 2.25
CA GLY A 147 1.13 -6.03 2.01
C GLY A 147 0.91 -5.64 0.54
N ASP A 148 1.45 -6.43 -0.38
CA ASP A 148 1.34 -6.20 -1.82
C ASP A 148 -0.08 -6.46 -2.33
N SER A 149 -0.70 -7.55 -1.89
CA SER A 149 -2.09 -7.86 -2.23
C SER A 149 -3.08 -6.83 -1.67
N PHE A 150 -2.78 -6.25 -0.50
CA PHE A 150 -3.52 -5.11 0.03
C PHE A 150 -3.43 -3.89 -0.90
N ALA A 151 -2.22 -3.52 -1.31
CA ALA A 151 -2.00 -2.40 -2.22
C ALA A 151 -2.65 -2.66 -3.60
N GLY A 152 -2.52 -3.88 -4.11
CA GLY A 152 -3.16 -4.32 -5.35
C GLY A 152 -4.69 -4.27 -5.30
N GLY A 153 -5.30 -4.73 -4.22
CA GLY A 153 -6.76 -4.64 -4.01
C GLY A 153 -7.26 -3.19 -3.96
N MET A 154 -6.50 -2.32 -3.28
CA MET A 154 -6.79 -0.88 -3.25
C MET A 154 -6.71 -0.25 -4.64
N MET A 155 -5.57 -0.40 -5.31
CA MET A 155 -5.31 0.22 -6.60
C MET A 155 -6.22 -0.34 -7.70
N GLY A 156 -6.55 -1.63 -7.63
CA GLY A 156 -7.54 -2.25 -8.51
C GLY A 156 -8.93 -1.63 -8.37
N HIS A 157 -9.38 -1.38 -7.14
CA HIS A 157 -10.67 -0.71 -6.91
C HIS A 157 -10.67 0.74 -7.43
N LEU A 158 -9.63 1.53 -7.10
CA LEU A 158 -9.52 2.92 -7.54
C LEU A 158 -9.45 3.03 -9.07
N SER A 159 -8.67 2.16 -9.71
CA SER A 159 -8.59 2.10 -11.16
C SER A 159 -9.91 1.69 -11.81
N GLN A 160 -10.68 0.80 -11.17
CA GLN A 160 -11.99 0.40 -11.66
C GLN A 160 -13.04 1.51 -11.49
N SER A 161 -12.98 2.26 -10.37
CA SER A 161 -13.93 3.34 -10.11
C SER A 161 -13.64 4.60 -10.91
N GLY A 162 -12.38 4.84 -11.26
CA GLY A 162 -11.94 6.06 -11.95
C GLY A 162 -12.01 7.31 -11.07
N THR A 163 -12.22 7.16 -9.76
CA THR A 163 -12.43 8.28 -8.83
C THR A 163 -11.54 8.17 -7.59
N VAL A 164 -11.06 9.32 -7.12
CA VAL A 164 -10.27 9.46 -5.89
C VAL A 164 -10.97 10.46 -4.98
N ASP A 165 -12.01 9.99 -4.32
CA ASP A 165 -12.72 10.70 -3.27
C ASP A 165 -12.64 9.91 -1.95
N VAL A 166 -13.14 10.50 -0.87
CA VAL A 166 -13.08 9.87 0.46
C VAL A 166 -13.80 8.52 0.48
N ILE A 167 -14.90 8.37 -0.25
CA ILE A 167 -15.69 7.13 -0.28
C ILE A 167 -14.93 6.07 -1.08
N SER A 168 -14.38 6.43 -2.25
CA SER A 168 -13.61 5.48 -3.07
C SER A 168 -12.33 5.02 -2.37
N LEU A 169 -11.63 5.89 -1.65
CA LEU A 169 -10.46 5.53 -0.85
C LEU A 169 -10.80 4.61 0.32
N ARG A 170 -11.92 4.85 1.03
CA ARG A 170 -12.39 3.96 2.10
C ARG A 170 -12.72 2.58 1.53
N ASN A 171 -13.49 2.52 0.45
CA ASN A 171 -13.83 1.26 -0.22
C ASN A 171 -12.58 0.55 -0.74
N ALA A 172 -11.63 1.27 -1.33
CA ALA A 172 -10.35 0.72 -1.76
C ALA A 172 -9.64 0.04 -0.59
N MET A 173 -9.56 0.68 0.58
CA MET A 173 -8.93 0.11 1.77
C MET A 173 -9.63 -1.17 2.26
N VAL A 174 -10.96 -1.26 2.09
CA VAL A 174 -11.73 -2.47 2.36
C VAL A 174 -11.37 -3.58 1.36
N TYR A 175 -11.34 -3.29 0.06
CA TYR A 175 -10.89 -4.26 -0.95
C TYR A 175 -9.45 -4.72 -0.71
N GLY A 176 -8.55 -3.82 -0.35
CA GLY A 176 -7.18 -4.18 0.05
C GLY A 176 -7.18 -5.15 1.24
N THR A 177 -7.99 -4.88 2.27
CA THR A 177 -8.12 -5.76 3.44
C THR A 177 -8.69 -7.13 3.06
N VAL A 178 -9.68 -7.17 2.16
CA VAL A 178 -10.25 -8.42 1.64
C VAL A 178 -9.21 -9.20 0.84
N MET A 179 -8.48 -8.57 -0.07
CA MET A 179 -7.45 -9.24 -0.86
C MET A 179 -6.32 -9.80 0.02
N ALA A 180 -5.85 -9.02 0.99
CA ALA A 180 -4.88 -9.48 1.98
C ALA A 180 -5.39 -10.70 2.76
N SER A 181 -6.69 -10.75 3.08
CA SER A 181 -7.29 -11.88 3.77
C SER A 181 -7.28 -13.19 2.96
N PHE A 182 -7.29 -13.12 1.61
CA PHE A 182 -7.10 -14.30 0.76
C PHE A 182 -5.64 -14.73 0.76
N THR A 183 -4.72 -13.78 0.61
CA THR A 183 -3.28 -14.03 0.62
C THR A 183 -2.83 -14.74 1.89
N ILE A 184 -3.22 -14.25 3.06
CA ILE A 184 -2.80 -14.86 4.33
C ILE A 184 -3.43 -16.22 4.63
N GLY A 185 -4.50 -16.56 3.90
CA GLY A 185 -5.30 -17.76 4.13
C GLY A 185 -4.81 -19.00 3.39
N ASP A 186 -3.76 -18.88 2.58
CA ASP A 186 -3.16 -19.98 1.83
C ASP A 186 -1.66 -19.73 1.64
N PHE A 187 -0.90 -20.73 1.20
CA PHE A 187 0.52 -20.57 0.91
C PHE A 187 0.73 -19.76 -0.38
N SER A 188 1.70 -18.84 -0.40
CA SER A 188 2.07 -18.08 -1.59
C SER A 188 0.86 -17.38 -2.25
N ILE A 189 0.77 -17.39 -3.58
CA ILE A 189 -0.29 -16.72 -4.34
C ILE A 189 -1.57 -17.57 -4.51
N HIS A 190 -1.66 -18.74 -3.89
CA HIS A 190 -2.76 -19.68 -4.15
C HIS A 190 -4.12 -19.08 -3.79
N GLY A 191 -4.23 -18.44 -2.61
CA GLY A 191 -5.48 -17.85 -2.14
C GLY A 191 -6.03 -16.78 -3.09
N ILE A 192 -5.17 -15.88 -3.59
CA ILE A 192 -5.58 -14.84 -4.55
C ILE A 192 -5.84 -15.41 -5.95
N LYS A 193 -5.14 -16.47 -6.37
CA LYS A 193 -5.35 -17.11 -7.67
C LYS A 193 -6.71 -17.81 -7.76
N THR A 194 -7.22 -18.29 -6.62
CA THR A 194 -8.54 -18.95 -6.53
C THR A 194 -9.68 -17.99 -6.18
N ALA A 195 -9.38 -16.75 -5.81
CA ALA A 195 -10.41 -15.79 -5.42
C ALA A 195 -11.28 -15.39 -6.61
N THR A 196 -12.59 -15.62 -6.52
CA THR A 196 -13.57 -15.14 -7.49
C THR A 196 -14.17 -13.81 -7.05
N ARG A 197 -14.88 -13.14 -7.97
CA ARG A 197 -15.58 -11.89 -7.65
C ARG A 197 -16.62 -12.09 -6.54
N GLU A 198 -17.37 -13.19 -6.61
CA GLU A 198 -18.38 -13.56 -5.62
C GLU A 198 -17.76 -13.74 -4.24
N MET A 199 -16.63 -14.45 -4.14
CA MET A 199 -15.92 -14.64 -2.88
C MET A 199 -15.41 -13.31 -2.30
N ILE A 200 -14.92 -12.40 -3.16
CA ILE A 200 -14.47 -11.07 -2.76
C ILE A 200 -15.64 -10.27 -2.20
N ASP A 201 -16.78 -10.24 -2.91
CA ASP A 201 -17.98 -9.52 -2.50
C ASP A 201 -18.56 -10.09 -1.18
N GLU A 202 -18.56 -11.42 -1.00
CA GLU A 202 -18.96 -12.05 0.26
C GLU A 202 -18.06 -11.63 1.44
N ARG A 203 -16.74 -11.60 1.25
CA ARG A 203 -15.81 -11.14 2.28
C ARG A 203 -15.98 -9.66 2.56
N PHE A 204 -16.16 -8.84 1.53
CA PHE A 204 -16.45 -7.42 1.67
C PHE A 204 -17.70 -7.20 2.52
N ASP A 205 -18.81 -7.86 2.18
CA ASP A 205 -20.08 -7.74 2.89
C ASP A 205 -19.99 -8.22 4.33
N ARG A 206 -19.25 -9.32 4.56
CA ARG A 206 -18.99 -9.80 5.92
C ARG A 206 -18.22 -8.75 6.72
N LEU A 207 -17.15 -8.17 6.15
CA LEU A 207 -16.35 -7.15 6.81
C LEU A 207 -17.22 -5.91 7.13
N ARG A 208 -18.02 -5.45 6.17
CA ARG A 208 -18.97 -4.35 6.37
C ARG A 208 -19.96 -4.63 7.51
N LYS A 209 -20.54 -5.83 7.57
CA LYS A 209 -21.50 -6.21 8.63
C LYS A 209 -20.89 -6.18 10.03
N ILE A 210 -19.64 -6.60 10.18
CA ILE A 210 -18.99 -6.68 11.51
C ILE A 210 -18.42 -5.35 11.97
N THR A 211 -18.04 -4.44 11.05
CA THR A 211 -17.42 -3.15 11.39
C THR A 211 -18.36 -1.96 11.26
N GLN A 212 -19.50 -2.12 10.58
CA GLN A 212 -20.51 -1.08 10.37
C GLN A 212 -19.97 0.22 9.77
N PHE A 213 -19.13 0.13 8.72
CA PHE A 213 -18.70 1.28 7.93
C PHE A 213 -19.62 1.55 6.74
#